data_AF-A0A2V8I3H4-F1
#
_entry.id   AF-A0A2V8I3H4-F1
#
_cell.length_a   1.000
_cell.length_b   1.000
_cell.length_c   1.000
_cell.angle_alpha   90.00
_cell.angle_beta   90.00
_cell.angle_gamma   90.00
#
_symmetry.space_group_name_H-M   'P 1'
#
loop_
_entity.id
_entity.type
_entity.pdbx_description
1 polymer ?
#
loop_
_entity_poly.entity_id
_entity_poly.type
_entity_poly.pdbx_seq_one_letter_code
_entity_poly.pdbx_strand_id
1 'polypeptide(L)' 'MRDLKSRSETDSGIELEGFSRPNGEAHTELPGDYPYTRGIQPTMYRGRLWTMRQYAGFGSAAETN' A
#
# COMPACT_ATOMS: atom_id res chain seq x y z
N MET A 1 26.24 -26.28 1.72
CA MET A 1 26.32 -24.86 1.33
C MET A 1 25.18 -24.61 0.35
N ARG A 2 24.05 -24.01 0.76
CA ARG A 2 22.90 -23.80 -0.13
C ARG A 2 23.11 -22.52 -0.92
N ASP A 3 22.99 -22.60 -2.25
CA ASP A 3 23.05 -21.47 -3.16
C ASP A 3 21.95 -20.44 -2.86
N LEU A 4 22.32 -19.35 -2.20
CA LEU A 4 21.48 -18.17 -2.00
C LEU A 4 21.53 -17.27 -3.26
N LYS A 5 20.93 -17.74 -4.36
CA LYS A 5 20.71 -16.92 -5.57
C LYS A 5 19.38 -17.26 -6.23
N SER A 6 18.29 -17.28 -5.47
CA SER A 6 16.94 -17.33 -6.06
C SER A 6 16.39 -15.89 -6.13
N ARG A 7 16.25 -15.37 -7.36
CA ARG A 7 15.42 -14.19 -7.64
C ARG A 7 14.07 -14.36 -6.95
N SER A 8 13.72 -13.42 -6.08
CA SER A 8 12.43 -13.41 -5.38
C SER A 8 11.38 -12.80 -6.30
N GLU A 9 10.46 -13.62 -6.80
CA GLU A 9 9.28 -13.19 -7.56
C GLU A 9 8.11 -12.97 -6.61
N THR A 10 7.29 -11.93 -6.84
CA THR A 10 6.02 -11.73 -6.12
C THR A 10 4.95 -12.68 -6.65
N ASP A 11 3.86 -12.87 -5.91
CA ASP A 11 2.68 -13.62 -6.38
C ASP A 11 2.09 -13.07 -7.71
N SER A 12 2.37 -11.80 -8.01
CA SER A 12 2.00 -11.14 -9.25
C SER A 12 3.00 -11.33 -10.41
N GLY A 13 4.00 -12.20 -10.28
CA GLY A 13 5.00 -12.46 -11.32
C GLY A 13 6.01 -11.32 -11.53
N ILE A 14 6.12 -10.38 -10.59
CA ILE A 14 7.07 -9.27 -10.69
C ILE A 14 8.38 -9.72 -10.04
N GLU A 15 9.45 -9.70 -10.83
CA GLU A 15 10.77 -10.00 -10.31
C GLU A 15 11.31 -8.85 -9.46
N LEU A 16 11.72 -9.16 -8.24
CA LEU A 16 12.32 -8.20 -7.33
C LEU A 16 13.84 -8.28 -7.40
N GLU A 17 14.48 -7.13 -7.58
CA GLU A 17 15.91 -6.99 -7.40
C GLU A 17 16.28 -7.18 -5.92
N GLY A 18 17.35 -7.94 -5.64
CA GLY A 18 17.82 -8.15 -4.27
C GLY A 18 18.37 -6.89 -3.59
N PHE A 19 18.72 -5.87 -4.38
CA PHE A 19 19.15 -4.57 -3.89
C PHE A 19 18.73 -3.48 -4.87
N SER A 20 17.73 -2.69 -4.50
CA SER A 20 17.28 -1.54 -5.30
C SER A 20 18.29 -0.40 -5.18
N ARG A 21 18.93 -0.06 -6.31
CA ARG A 21 19.74 1.16 -6.42
C ARG A 21 18.81 2.33 -6.74
N PRO A 22 19.03 3.52 -6.17
CA PRO A 22 18.30 4.71 -6.60
C PRO A 22 18.74 5.07 -8.03
N ASN A 23 17.99 4.60 -9.02
CA ASN A 23 18.16 4.87 -10.44
C ASN A 23 16.90 5.52 -11.06
N GLY A 24 15.83 5.69 -10.27
CA GLY A 24 14.57 6.26 -10.71
C GLY A 24 14.57 7.79 -10.68
N GLU A 25 13.71 8.37 -11.53
CA GLU A 25 13.39 9.80 -11.49
C GLU A 25 12.74 10.17 -10.16
N ALA A 26 13.09 11.34 -9.61
CA ALA A 26 12.47 11.81 -8.39
C ALA A 26 10.98 12.16 -8.65
N HIS A 27 10.07 11.44 -8.00
CA HIS A 27 8.64 11.73 -8.06
C HIS A 27 8.36 13.15 -7.55
N THR A 28 7.99 14.05 -8.48
CA THR A 28 7.75 15.48 -8.22
C THR A 28 6.27 15.78 -7.92
N GLU A 29 5.39 14.81 -8.15
CA GLU A 29 3.94 14.90 -7.94
C GLU A 29 3.59 15.15 -6.46
N LEU A 30 2.59 16.01 -6.22
CA LEU A 30 2.08 16.34 -4.89
C LEU A 30 0.85 15.47 -4.54
N PRO A 31 0.66 15.10 -3.27
CA PRO A 31 -0.59 14.45 -2.85
C PRO A 31 -1.77 15.43 -3.01
N GLY A 32 -2.94 14.91 -3.41
CA GLY A 32 -4.13 15.72 -3.67
C GLY A 32 -4.21 16.33 -5.07
N ASP A 33 -3.18 16.18 -5.89
CA ASP A 33 -3.17 16.59 -7.29
C ASP A 33 -3.16 15.37 -8.22
N TYR A 34 -3.77 15.50 -9.40
CA TYR A 34 -3.72 14.48 -10.45
C TYR A 34 -2.24 14.18 -10.81
N PRO A 35 -1.82 12.90 -10.97
CA PRO A 35 -2.62 11.68 -11.09
C PRO A 35 -2.92 10.96 -9.77
N TYR A 36 -2.73 11.61 -8.62
CA TYR A 36 -3.01 11.08 -7.28
C TYR A 36 -2.17 9.86 -6.88
N THR A 37 -1.05 9.60 -7.55
CA THR A 37 -0.10 8.50 -7.23
C THR A 37 0.30 8.51 -5.74
N ARG A 38 0.40 9.71 -5.15
CA ARG A 38 0.81 9.92 -3.75
C ARG A 38 -0.35 10.08 -2.77
N GLY A 39 -1.60 9.91 -3.24
CA GLY A 39 -2.81 10.02 -2.45
C GLY A 39 -3.76 11.12 -2.94
N ILE A 40 -5.04 10.95 -2.63
CA ILE A 40 -6.14 11.83 -3.09
C ILE A 40 -6.36 13.08 -2.22
N GLN A 41 -5.81 13.11 -1.01
CA GLN A 41 -5.97 14.24 -0.08
C GLN A 41 -4.62 14.95 0.12
N PRO A 42 -4.54 16.29 0.06
CA PRO A 42 -3.28 17.02 0.22
C PRO A 42 -2.54 16.75 1.53
N THR A 43 -3.27 16.54 2.63
CA THR A 43 -2.70 16.31 3.96
C THR A 43 -2.64 14.83 4.36
N MET A 44 -3.31 13.94 3.61
CA MET A 44 -3.45 12.51 3.91
C MET A 44 -3.70 12.26 5.42
N TYR A 45 -2.99 11.27 5.99
CA TYR A 45 -3.11 10.85 7.38
C TYR A 45 -2.56 11.84 8.41
N ARG A 46 -1.89 12.92 7.96
CA ARG A 46 -1.53 14.04 8.87
C ARG A 46 -2.74 14.91 9.20
N GLY A 47 -3.72 14.99 8.30
CA GLY A 47 -4.97 15.73 8.54
C GLY A 47 -6.06 14.85 9.15
N ARG A 48 -6.26 13.65 8.59
CA ARG A 48 -7.25 12.68 9.09
C ARG A 48 -6.76 11.26 8.86
N LEU A 49 -6.71 10.46 9.93
CA LEU A 49 -6.38 9.04 9.83
C LEU A 49 -7.41 8.29 8.96
N TRP A 50 -7.00 7.14 8.42
CA TRP A 50 -7.94 6.26 7.74
C TRP A 50 -9.02 5.77 8.72
N THR A 51 -10.23 5.55 8.21
CA THR A 51 -11.31 5.01 9.04
C THR A 51 -10.98 3.56 9.40
N MET A 52 -10.83 3.27 10.69
CA MET A 52 -10.81 1.90 11.18
C MET A 52 -12.24 1.34 11.11
N ARG A 53 -12.53 0.55 10.08
CA ARG A 53 -13.85 -0.03 9.86
C ARG A 53 -13.82 -1.52 10.16
N GLN A 54 -14.07 -1.87 11.41
CA GLN A 54 -14.30 -3.27 11.79
C GLN A 54 -15.59 -3.75 11.14
N TYR A 55 -15.54 -4.90 10.48
CA TYR A 55 -16.74 -5.62 10.12
C TYR A 55 -17.31 -6.25 11.40
N ALA A 56 -18.54 -5.89 11.76
CA ALA A 56 -19.25 -6.44 12.90
C ALA A 56 -20.61 -6.99 12.44
N GLY A 57 -21.02 -8.12 13.01
CA GLY A 57 -22.27 -8.80 12.70
C GLY A 57 -22.16 -10.30 12.90
N PHE A 58 -22.98 -10.83 13.82
CA PHE A 58 -23.21 -12.25 13.98
C PHE A 58 -24.64 -12.47 14.51
N GLY A 59 -25.32 -13.51 14.04
CA GLY A 59 -26.69 -13.82 14.49
C GLY A 59 -27.77 -12.93 13.84
N SER A 60 -28.74 -12.48 14.63
CA SER A 60 -29.90 -11.70 14.17
C SER A 60 -29.64 -10.19 14.16
N ALA A 61 -30.46 -9.45 13.40
CA ALA A 61 -30.36 -7.98 13.33
C ALA A 61 -30.51 -7.28 14.69
N ALA A 62 -31.25 -7.88 15.64
CA ALA A 62 -31.42 -7.36 16.99
C ALA A 62 -30.18 -7.55 17.88
N GLU A 63 -29.30 -8.49 17.56
CA GLU A 63 -28.06 -8.76 18.32
C GLU A 63 -26.86 -7.96 17.79
N THR A 64 -26.98 -7.42 16.57
CA THR A 64 -25.90 -6.70 15.88
C THR A 64 -26.01 -5.17 16.01
N ASN A 65 -27.17 -4.62 16.41
CA ASN A 65 -27.45 -3.18 16.52
C ASN A 65 -27.36 -2.67 17.97
#